data_AF-A0A090YV11-F1
#
_entry.id   AF-A0A090YV11-F1
#
_cell.length_a   1.000
_cell.length_b   1.000
_cell.length_c   1.000
_cell.angle_alpha   90.00
_cell.angle_beta   90.00
_cell.angle_gamma   90.00
#
_symmetry.space_group_name_H-M   'P 1'
#
loop_
_entity.id
_entity.type
_entity.pdbx_description
1 polymer ?
#
loop_
_entity_poly.entity_id
_entity_poly.type
_entity_poly.pdbx_seq_one_letter_code
_entity_poly.pdbx_strand_id
1 'polypeptide(L)' 'MFEVMGYFSIDRSWATKTVDAIDAVGWGVVAASTIAAIITAGGLAVTSAMIDAAIYTVKDYLSRSLKAQAVVW' A
#
# COMPACT_ATOMS: atom_id res chain seq x y z
N MET A 1 9.23 0.82 13.93
CA MET A 1 8.80 1.75 12.86
C MET A 1 7.98 0.88 11.92
N PHE A 2 6.68 0.81 12.20
CA PHE A 2 5.71 -0.15 11.67
C PHE A 2 5.18 0.39 10.33
N GLU A 3 5.63 -0.08 9.18
CA GLU A 3 5.14 -1.28 8.47
C GLU A 3 3.66 -1.14 8.06
N VAL A 4 3.23 -0.76 6.83
CA VAL A 4 2.00 -1.03 6.04
C VAL A 4 1.14 -2.13 6.62
N MET A 5 1.71 -3.27 7.00
CA MET A 5 0.97 -4.28 7.77
C MET A 5 0.41 -3.76 9.10
N GLY A 6 1.18 -3.02 9.88
CA GLY A 6 0.76 -2.23 11.05
C GLY A 6 0.19 -0.82 10.76
N TYR A 7 0.58 -0.14 9.67
CA TYR A 7 0.08 1.20 9.29
C TYR A 7 -1.38 1.12 8.83
N PHE A 8 -1.72 0.02 8.17
CA PHE A 8 -3.09 -0.31 7.79
C PHE A 8 -3.69 -1.45 8.60
N SER A 9 -2.99 -2.04 9.59
CA SER A 9 -3.47 -3.22 10.34
C SER A 9 -3.99 -4.35 9.44
N ILE A 10 -3.32 -4.60 8.30
CA ILE A 10 -3.69 -5.61 7.31
C ILE A 10 -2.74 -6.82 7.33
N ASP A 11 -3.28 -7.99 7.02
CA ASP A 11 -2.48 -9.20 6.83
C ASP A 11 -1.54 -9.09 5.63
N ARG A 12 -0.46 -9.87 5.65
CA ARG A 12 0.53 -9.94 4.56
C ARG A 12 -0.10 -10.13 3.18
N SER A 13 -1.18 -10.90 3.07
CA SER A 13 -1.89 -11.13 1.80
C SER A 13 -2.46 -9.82 1.20
N TRP A 14 -3.02 -8.96 2.04
CA TRP A 14 -3.56 -7.66 1.64
C TRP A 14 -2.45 -6.63 1.40
N ALA A 15 -1.38 -6.66 2.20
CA ALA A 15 -0.20 -5.85 1.98
C ALA A 15 0.45 -6.15 0.62
N THR A 16 0.63 -7.44 0.27
CA THR A 16 1.14 -7.85 -1.04
C THR A 16 0.26 -7.32 -2.18
N LYS A 17 -1.06 -7.49 -2.09
CA LYS A 17 -2.00 -6.96 -3.09
C LYS A 17 -1.91 -5.44 -3.24
N THR A 18 -1.69 -4.72 -2.14
CA THR A 18 -1.53 -3.26 -2.14
C THR A 18 -0.25 -2.86 -2.87
N VAL A 19 0.87 -3.51 -2.55
CA VAL A 19 2.16 -3.27 -3.21
C VAL A 19 2.10 -3.63 -4.70
N ASP A 20 1.50 -4.76 -5.05
CA ASP A 20 1.33 -5.17 -6.44
C ASP A 20 0.40 -4.22 -7.20
N ALA A 21 -0.65 -3.70 -6.55
CA ALA A 21 -1.51 -2.67 -7.16
C ALA A 21 -0.74 -1.37 -7.41
N ILE A 22 0.13 -0.94 -6.49
CA ILE A 22 0.98 0.26 -6.66
C ILE A 22 2.00 0.06 -7.78
N ASP A 23 2.57 -1.13 -7.88
CA ASP A 23 3.52 -1.54 -8.93
C ASP A 23 2.82 -1.58 -10.30
N ALA A 24 1.60 -2.11 -10.38
CA ALA A 24 0.86 -2.32 -11.63
C ALA A 24 0.16 -1.06 -12.17
N VAL A 25 -0.41 -0.21 -11.30
CA VAL A 25 -1.37 0.82 -11.74
C VAL A 25 -0.68 2.13 -12.15
N GLY A 26 0.56 2.39 -11.74
CA GLY A 26 1.19 3.70 -11.97
C GLY A 26 0.43 4.86 -11.29
N TRP A 27 0.99 6.06 -11.29
CA TRP A 27 0.43 7.18 -10.50
C TRP A 27 -1.01 7.54 -10.90
N GLY A 28 -1.88 7.75 -9.90
CA GLY A 28 -3.16 8.43 -10.10
C GLY A 28 -4.26 8.03 -9.12
N VAL A 29 -5.42 8.69 -9.27
CA VAL A 29 -6.67 8.44 -8.54
C VAL A 29 -7.06 6.96 -8.54
N VAL A 30 -6.72 6.23 -9.61
CA VAL A 30 -7.00 4.80 -9.78
C VAL A 30 -6.23 3.93 -8.78
N ALA A 31 -4.95 4.24 -8.52
CA ALA A 31 -4.16 3.54 -7.51
C ALA A 31 -4.77 3.81 -6.13
N ALA A 32 -5.11 5.07 -5.84
CA ALA A 32 -5.69 5.43 -4.56
C ALA A 32 -7.04 4.76 -4.29
N SER A 33 -7.94 4.71 -5.27
CA SER A 33 -9.24 4.03 -5.14
C SER A 33 -9.10 2.51 -5.01
N THR A 34 -8.12 1.91 -5.71
CA THR A 34 -7.85 0.48 -5.63
C THR A 34 -7.29 0.10 -4.26
N ILE A 35 -6.33 0.87 -3.75
CA ILE A 35 -5.76 0.70 -2.42
C ILE A 35 -6.82 0.91 -1.34
N ALA A 36 -7.64 1.96 -1.48
CA ALA A 36 -8.77 2.21 -0.59
C ALA A 36 -9.72 1.00 -0.53
N ALA A 37 -10.10 0.45 -1.70
CA ALA A 37 -10.99 -0.71 -1.76
C ALA A 37 -10.35 -1.95 -1.12
N ILE A 38 -9.07 -2.20 -1.36
CA ILE A 38 -8.30 -3.32 -0.78
C ILE A 38 -8.25 -3.22 0.75
N ILE A 39 -7.94 -2.04 1.29
CA ILE A 39 -7.80 -1.85 2.74
C ILE A 39 -9.16 -1.80 3.44
N THR A 40 -10.16 -1.18 2.81
CA THR A 40 -11.53 -1.16 3.33
C THR A 40 -12.13 -2.57 3.35
N ALA A 41 -11.78 -3.42 2.38
CA ALA A 41 -12.15 -4.85 2.41
C ALA A 41 -11.49 -5.62 3.58
N GLY A 42 -10.36 -5.12 4.10
CA GLY A 42 -9.73 -5.59 5.33
C GLY A 42 -10.35 -5.03 6.62
N GLY A 43 -11.37 -4.16 6.53
CA GLY A 43 -12.12 -3.64 7.68
C GLY A 43 -11.58 -2.33 8.26
N LEU A 44 -10.64 -1.65 7.61
CA LEU A 44 -10.08 -0.38 8.10
C LEU A 44 -10.56 0.84 7.32
N ALA A 45 -10.83 1.92 8.07
CA ALA A 45 -11.08 3.23 7.51
C ALA A 45 -9.75 3.90 7.14
N VAL A 46 -9.51 4.07 5.85
CA VAL A 46 -8.32 4.75 5.33
C VAL A 46 -8.66 6.15 4.84
N THR A 47 -7.78 7.11 5.18
CA THR A 47 -7.88 8.47 4.67
C THR A 47 -7.06 8.64 3.40
N SER A 48 -7.43 9.59 2.54
CA SER A 48 -6.67 9.89 1.31
C SER A 48 -5.19 10.18 1.59
N ALA A 49 -4.89 10.88 2.69
CA ALA A 49 -3.51 11.18 3.09
C ALA A 49 -2.69 9.92 3.44
N MET A 50 -3.32 8.90 4.05
CA MET A 50 -2.67 7.62 4.34
C MET A 50 -2.36 6.84 3.05
N ILE A 51 -3.27 6.90 2.09
CA ILE A 51 -3.11 6.23 0.79
C ILE A 51 -1.97 6.88 0.00
N ASP A 52 -1.93 8.22 -0.07
CA ASP A 52 -0.84 8.93 -0.73
C ASP A 52 0.52 8.59 -0.09
N ALA A 53 0.60 8.62 1.25
CA ALA A 53 1.81 8.25 1.97
C ALA A 53 2.27 6.81 1.67
N ALA A 54 1.33 5.86 1.57
CA ALA A 54 1.64 4.49 1.21
C ALA A 54 2.13 4.36 -0.23
N ILE A 55 1.51 5.06 -1.18
CA ILE A 55 1.96 5.08 -2.59
C ILE A 55 3.40 5.61 -2.69
N TYR A 56 3.69 6.75 -2.04
CA TYR A 56 5.04 7.32 -2.04
C TYR A 56 6.06 6.36 -1.45
N THR A 57 5.73 5.75 -0.31
CA THR A 57 6.70 4.92 0.40
C THR A 57 6.93 3.59 -0.31
N VAL A 58 5.88 2.93 -0.78
CA VAL A 58 6.01 1.70 -1.59
C VAL A 58 6.81 1.99 -2.86
N LYS A 59 6.61 3.15 -3.51
CA LYS A 59 7.43 3.56 -4.65
C LYS A 59 8.89 3.81 -4.29
N ASP A 60 9.20 4.41 -3.14
CA ASP A 60 10.58 4.56 -2.66
C ASP A 60 11.25 3.18 -2.54
N TYR A 61 10.58 2.22 -1.90
CA TYR A 61 11.07 0.85 -1.79
C TYR A 61 11.21 0.17 -3.16
N LEU A 62 10.22 0.28 -4.05
CA LEU A 62 10.29 -0.29 -5.39
C LEU A 62 11.44 0.30 -6.21
N SER A 63 11.69 1.61 -6.10
CA SER A 63 12.81 2.29 -6.78
C SER A 63 14.18 1.75 -6.37
N ARG A 64 14.27 1.19 -5.16
CA ARG A 64 15.47 0.57 -4.58
C ARG A 64 15.51 -0.95 -4.77
N SER A 65 14.58 -1.51 -5.54
CA SER A 65 14.36 -2.97 -5.70
C SER A 65 14.05 -3.71 -4.39
N LEU A 66 13.44 -3.02 -3.42
CA LEU A 66 13.12 -3.51 -2.09
C LEU A 66 11.64 -3.94 -1.97
N LYS A 67 11.09 -4.65 -2.96
CA LYS A 67 9.65 -5.03 -3.01
C LYS A 67 9.19 -5.84 -1.79
N ALA A 68 10.00 -6.79 -1.33
CA ALA A 68 9.69 -7.56 -0.12
C ALA A 68 9.64 -6.68 1.13
N GLN A 69 10.49 -5.66 1.21
CA GLN A 69 10.43 -4.64 2.25
C GLN A 69 9.26 -3.69 2.07
N ALA A 70 8.72 -3.46 0.87
CA ALA A 70 7.49 -2.67 0.73
C ALA A 70 6.24 -3.39 1.26
N VAL A 71 6.23 -4.73 1.19
CA VAL A 71 5.13 -5.58 1.71
C VAL A 71 5.19 -5.75 3.22
N VAL A 72 6.41 -5.80 3.76
CA VAL A 72 6.68 -5.97 5.19
C VAL A 72 6.80 -4.63 5.90
N TRP A 73 7.25 -3.57 5.20
CA TRP A 73 6.93 -2.19 5.55
C TRP A 73 5.44 -2.03 5.39
#